data_AF-A0A954XKG2-F1
#
_entry.id   AF-A0A954XKG2-F1
#
_cell.length_a   1.000
_cell.length_b   1.000
_cell.length_c   1.000
_cell.angle_alpha   90.00
_cell.angle_beta   90.00
_cell.angle_gamma   90.00
#
_symmetry.space_group_name_H-M   'P 1'
#
loop_
_entity.id
_entity.type
_entity.pdbx_description
1 polymer ?
#
loop_
_entity_poly.entity_id
_entity_poly.type
_entity_poly.pdbx_seq_one_letter_code
_entity_poly.pdbx_strand_id
1 'polypeptide(L)'
;MFTTTMQSPEATLTHGGQTAEIHDNELVDRYLDLIHGERLNWTSHHKLNRLLGSGGQGVVYLTERRGADDFTLPVALKFFSPARYTDSRSYDEAMSRIARVAAHVAQIQQDNLLDVHNFVDRNRIRLMVMEWIDGY
;
A
#
# COMPACT_ATOMS: atom_id res chain seq x y z
N MET A 1 -11.46 -24.97 10.22
CA MET A 1 -10.44 -24.61 11.23
C MET A 1 -9.22 -25.46 10.94
N PHE A 2 -8.17 -24.90 10.34
CA PHE A 2 -6.91 -25.61 10.13
C PHE A 2 -5.91 -25.04 11.12
N THR A 3 -5.52 -25.86 12.10
CA THR A 3 -4.46 -25.55 13.05
C THR A 3 -3.15 -25.98 12.41
N THR A 4 -2.38 -25.02 11.88
CA THR A 4 -1.02 -25.27 11.43
C THR A 4 -0.09 -25.07 12.62
N THR A 5 0.41 -26.16 13.18
CA THR A 5 1.50 -26.14 14.16
C THR A 5 2.80 -25.88 13.39
N MET A 6 3.36 -24.68 13.52
CA MET A 6 4.73 -24.40 13.05
C MET A 6 5.70 -25.09 14.01
N GLN A 7 6.27 -26.23 13.62
CA GLN A 7 7.45 -26.78 14.29
C GLN A 7 8.65 -25.90 13.95
N SER A 8 9.37 -25.45 14.98
CA SER A 8 10.62 -24.70 14.87
C SER A 8 11.58 -25.41 13.89
N PRO A 9 12.22 -24.68 12.96
CA PRO A 9 13.14 -25.30 12.02
C PRO A 9 14.44 -25.65 12.75
N GLU A 10 14.52 -26.84 13.34
CA GLU A 10 15.81 -27.40 13.70
C GLU A 10 16.57 -27.72 12.41
N ALA A 11 17.70 -27.03 12.21
CA ALA A 11 18.54 -27.21 11.03
C ALA A 11 19.01 -28.67 10.94
N THR A 12 18.86 -29.28 9.75
CA THR A 12 19.37 -30.63 9.51
C THR A 12 20.90 -30.58 9.47
N LEU A 13 21.54 -31.12 10.52
CA LEU A 13 23.00 -31.24 10.61
C LEU A 13 23.44 -32.60 10.06
N THR A 14 24.41 -32.60 9.15
CA THR A 14 25.08 -33.82 8.68
C THR A 14 25.87 -34.48 9.80
N HIS A 15 25.91 -35.81 9.85
CA HIS A 15 26.64 -36.56 10.89
C HIS A 15 28.14 -36.19 10.88
N GLY A 16 28.63 -35.53 11.93
CA GLY A 16 30.00 -35.00 12.03
C GLY A 16 30.18 -33.54 11.58
N GLY A 17 29.10 -32.87 11.15
CA GLY A 17 29.12 -31.44 10.84
C GLY A 17 29.27 -30.62 12.12
N GLN A 18 30.29 -29.77 12.17
CA GLN A 18 30.35 -28.72 13.17
C GLN A 18 29.16 -27.79 12.95
N THR A 19 28.48 -27.38 14.02
CA THR A 19 27.49 -26.31 13.98
C THR A 19 28.18 -25.12 13.30
N ALA A 20 27.64 -24.64 12.18
CA ALA A 20 28.16 -23.44 11.54
C ALA A 20 28.30 -22.37 12.64
N GLU A 21 29.48 -21.77 12.77
CA GLU A 21 29.67 -20.65 13.69
C GLU A 21 28.49 -19.71 13.50
N ILE A 22 27.74 -19.47 14.58
CA ILE A 22 26.64 -18.50 14.60
C ILE A 22 27.29 -17.16 14.28
N HIS A 23 27.34 -16.83 13.00
CA HIS A 23 27.77 -15.54 12.54
C HIS A 23 26.70 -14.60 13.03
N ASP A 24 27.12 -13.67 13.90
CA ASP A 24 26.30 -12.57 14.35
C ASP A 24 25.79 -11.84 13.11
N ASN A 25 24.54 -12.12 12.77
CA ASN A 25 23.92 -11.62 11.55
C ASN A 25 23.03 -10.48 11.99
N GLU A 26 23.56 -9.27 11.91
CA GLU A 26 22.86 -8.03 12.25
C GLU A 26 21.48 -7.93 11.59
N LEU A 27 21.27 -8.56 10.43
CA LEU A 27 19.96 -8.59 9.77
C LEU A 27 18.94 -9.43 10.51
N VAL A 28 19.35 -10.48 11.23
CA VAL A 28 18.47 -11.32 12.06
C VAL A 28 17.91 -10.48 13.20
N ASP A 29 18.74 -9.73 13.90
CA ASP A 29 18.27 -8.86 15.00
C ASP A 29 17.33 -7.77 14.48
N ARG A 30 17.70 -7.08 13.38
CA ARG A 30 16.82 -6.08 12.75
C ARG A 30 15.50 -6.69 12.25
N TYR A 31 15.53 -7.92 11.74
CA TYR A 31 14.33 -8.66 11.33
C TYR A 31 13.42 -8.94 12.52
N LEU A 32 13.98 -9.41 13.64
CA LEU A 32 13.23 -9.65 14.86
C LEU A 32 12.66 -8.34 15.42
N ASP A 33 13.41 -7.25 15.39
CA ASP A 33 12.92 -5.92 15.79
C ASP A 33 11.73 -5.46 14.93
N LEU A 34 11.78 -5.69 13.62
CA LEU A 34 10.69 -5.34 12.71
C LEU A 34 9.42 -6.17 12.94
N ILE A 35 9.57 -7.46 13.26
CA ILE A 35 8.43 -8.36 13.52
C ILE A 35 7.83 -8.14 14.91
N HIS A 36 8.66 -7.91 15.92
CA HIS A 36 8.21 -7.64 17.28
C HIS A 36 7.73 -6.19 17.46
N GLY A 37 8.12 -5.29 16.56
CA GLY A 37 7.58 -3.94 16.52
C GLY A 37 6.08 -3.95 16.20
N GLU A 38 5.28 -3.28 17.02
CA GLU A 38 3.83 -3.15 16.78
C GLU A 38 3.49 -2.21 15.61
N ARG A 39 4.47 -1.44 15.11
CA ARG A 39 4.26 -0.40 14.11
C ARG A 39 5.37 -0.41 13.07
N LEU A 40 4.97 -0.51 11.81
CA LEU A 40 5.84 -0.32 10.65
C LEU A 40 5.45 0.98 9.94
N ASN A 41 6.44 1.83 9.68
CA ASN A 41 6.24 3.08 8.95
C ASN A 41 7.29 3.19 7.85
N TRP A 42 6.87 3.56 6.64
CA TRP A 42 7.78 3.88 5.55
C TRP A 42 7.16 4.95 4.65
N THR A 43 8.01 5.68 3.93
CA THR A 43 7.57 6.70 2.99
C THR A 43 7.37 6.07 1.62
N SER A 44 6.24 6.35 0.97
CA SER A 44 6.00 6.00 -0.44
C SER A 44 6.20 7.23 -1.31
N HIS A 45 6.97 7.07 -2.39
CA HIS A 45 7.15 8.11 -3.39
C HIS A 45 6.32 7.80 -4.64
N HIS A 46 5.61 8.81 -5.11
CA HIS A 46 4.81 8.77 -6.33
C HIS A 46 5.29 9.83 -7.31
N LYS A 47 5.45 9.44 -8.57
CA LYS A 47 5.84 10.33 -9.66
C LYS A 47 4.66 10.49 -10.62
N LEU A 48 4.12 11.69 -10.72
CA LEU A 48 3.02 12.00 -11.65
C LEU A 48 3.54 11.96 -13.10
N ASN A 49 3.28 10.86 -13.80
CA ASN A 49 3.82 10.63 -15.13
C ASN A 49 2.92 11.18 -16.23
N ARG A 50 1.62 10.88 -16.19
CA ARG A 50 0.67 11.25 -17.26
C ARG A 50 -0.72 11.52 -16.70
N LEU A 51 -1.39 12.60 -17.15
CA LEU A 51 -2.80 12.82 -16.85
C LEU A 51 -3.64 11.78 -17.62
N LEU A 52 -4.43 10.98 -16.90
CA LEU A 52 -5.34 9.99 -17.46
C LEU A 52 -6.74 10.56 -17.66
N GLY A 53 -7.15 11.52 -16.83
CA GLY A 53 -8.47 12.14 -16.97
C GLY A 53 -8.70 13.29 -15.99
N SER A 54 -9.65 14.15 -16.35
CA SER A 54 -10.08 15.30 -15.56
C SER A 54 -11.59 15.48 -15.62
N GLY A 55 -12.22 15.80 -14.49
CA GLY A 55 -13.64 16.09 -14.42
C GLY A 55 -14.03 16.82 -13.13
N GLY A 56 -15.33 17.04 -12.91
CA GLY A 56 -15.82 17.82 -11.76
C GLY A 56 -15.48 17.21 -10.39
N GLN A 57 -15.17 15.91 -10.35
CA GLN A 57 -14.75 15.24 -9.13
C GLN A 57 -13.26 15.43 -8.79
N GLY A 58 -12.43 15.78 -9.77
CA GLY A 58 -10.99 15.80 -9.62
C GLY A 58 -10.24 15.39 -10.89
N VAL A 59 -8.97 15.02 -10.70
CA VAL A 59 -8.05 14.61 -11.76
C VAL A 59 -7.42 13.26 -11.41
N VAL A 60 -7.10 12.47 -12.43
CA VAL A 60 -6.47 11.15 -12.28
C VAL A 60 -5.17 11.14 -13.07
N TYR A 61 -4.09 10.74 -12.42
CA TYR A 61 -2.77 10.58 -13.03
C TYR A 61 -2.34 9.12 -13.01
N LEU A 62 -1.65 8.70 -14.06
CA LEU A 62 -0.76 7.54 -14.02
C LEU A 62 0.48 7.93 -13.21
N THR A 63 0.82 7.11 -12.23
CA THR A 63 2.04 7.24 -11.43
C THR A 63 2.71 5.88 -11.26
N GLU A 64 3.96 5.90 -10.85
CA GLU A 64 4.65 4.72 -10.32
C GLU A 64 4.61 4.73 -8.80
N ARG A 65 4.39 3.56 -8.19
CA ARG A 65 4.66 3.28 -6.78
C ARG A 65 6.02 2.58 -6.70
N ARG A 66 6.97 3.16 -5.98
CA ARG A 66 8.31 2.60 -5.79
C ARG A 66 8.41 1.79 -4.50
N GLY A 67 9.02 0.62 -4.59
CA GLY A 67 9.46 -0.23 -3.49
C GLY A 67 10.99 -0.30 -3.42
N ALA A 68 11.51 -1.29 -2.69
CA ALA A 68 12.94 -1.59 -2.65
C ALA A 68 13.42 -2.22 -3.97
N ASP A 69 14.74 -2.23 -4.19
CA ASP A 69 15.39 -3.02 -5.25
C ASP A 69 14.80 -2.81 -6.65
N ASP A 70 14.62 -1.54 -7.04
CA ASP A 70 14.02 -1.12 -8.31
C ASP A 70 12.59 -1.64 -8.57
N PHE A 71 11.90 -2.10 -7.51
CA PHE A 71 10.51 -2.48 -7.61
C PHE A 71 9.63 -1.27 -7.94
N THR A 72 8.99 -1.28 -9.12
CA THR A 72 8.05 -0.23 -9.53
C THR A 72 6.75 -0.82 -10.03
N LEU A 73 5.63 -0.34 -9.49
CA LEU A 73 4.30 -0.74 -9.94
C LEU A 73 3.55 0.48 -10.52
N PRO A 74 3.03 0.41 -11.76
CA PRO A 74 2.15 1.45 -12.28
C PRO A 74 0.83 1.43 -11.51
N VAL A 75 0.38 2.61 -11.08
CA VAL A 75 -0.89 2.80 -10.37
C VAL A 75 -1.58 4.08 -10.83
N ALA A 76 -2.89 4.16 -10.66
CA ALA A 76 -3.64 5.38 -10.87
C ALA A 76 -3.77 6.15 -9.54
N LEU A 77 -3.58 7.47 -9.60
CA LEU A 77 -3.69 8.37 -8.47
C LEU A 77 -4.77 9.42 -8.74
N LYS A 78 -5.89 9.31 -8.03
CA LYS A 78 -7.01 10.26 -8.12
C LYS A 78 -6.88 11.33 -7.05
N PHE A 79 -6.80 12.59 -7.47
CA PHE A 79 -6.88 13.76 -6.60
C PHE A 79 -8.33 14.24 -6.56
N PHE A 80 -8.93 14.32 -5.37
CA PHE A 80 -10.29 14.83 -5.24
C PHE A 80 -10.29 16.36 -5.16
N SER A 81 -10.90 17.00 -6.15
CA SER A 81 -10.97 18.46 -6.22
C SER A 81 -11.94 19.03 -5.16
N PRO A 82 -11.54 20.07 -4.40
CA PRO A 82 -12.41 20.77 -3.47
C PRO A 82 -13.31 21.81 -4.15
N ALA A 83 -13.11 22.11 -5.44
CA ALA A 83 -13.70 23.27 -6.11
C ALA A 83 -15.24 23.32 -6.11
N ARG A 84 -15.92 22.17 -5.96
CA ARG A 84 -17.39 22.08 -5.96
C ARG A 84 -18.02 22.20 -4.56
N TYR A 85 -17.21 22.34 -3.52
CA TYR A 85 -17.69 22.42 -2.14
C TYR A 85 -17.73 23.86 -1.70
N THR A 86 -18.81 24.24 -1.00
CA THR A 86 -19.01 25.59 -0.48
C THR A 86 -17.92 25.99 0.52
N ASP A 87 -17.45 25.03 1.32
CA ASP A 87 -16.41 25.24 2.33
C ASP A 87 -15.56 23.97 2.53
N SER A 88 -14.48 24.12 3.30
CA SER A 88 -13.57 23.01 3.61
C SER A 88 -14.23 21.90 4.42
N ARG A 89 -15.22 22.23 5.26
CA ARG A 89 -15.90 21.24 6.11
C ARG A 89 -16.76 20.30 5.27
N SER A 90 -17.48 20.84 4.31
CA SER A 90 -18.29 20.11 3.34
C SER A 90 -17.44 19.18 2.48
N TYR A 91 -16.23 19.63 2.11
CA TYR A 91 -15.23 18.78 1.46
C TYR A 91 -14.79 17.64 2.38
N ASP A 92 -14.37 17.95 3.61
CA ASP A 92 -13.90 16.96 4.60
C ASP A 92 -14.97 15.88 4.86
N GLU A 93 -16.22 16.28 5.11
CA GLU A 93 -17.34 15.37 5.35
C GLU A 93 -17.62 14.47 4.13
N ALA A 94 -17.54 15.02 2.92
CA ALA A 94 -17.69 14.23 1.71
C ALA A 94 -16.53 13.25 1.49
N MET A 95 -15.30 13.67 1.80
CA MET A 95 -14.13 12.82 1.72
C MET A 95 -14.18 11.68 2.75
N SER A 96 -14.69 11.93 3.96
CA SER A 96 -14.92 10.88 4.95
C SER A 96 -15.92 9.83 4.46
N ARG A 97 -16.99 10.24 3.76
CA ARG A 97 -17.94 9.30 3.15
C ARG A 97 -17.27 8.46 2.05
N ILE A 98 -16.48 9.09 1.19
CA ILE A 98 -15.75 8.39 0.13
C ILE A 98 -14.75 7.39 0.72
N ALA A 99 -14.01 7.78 1.76
CA ALA A 99 -13.06 6.89 2.43
C ALA A 99 -13.74 5.63 2.97
N ARG A 100 -14.95 5.75 3.55
CA ARG A 100 -15.72 4.60 4.04
C ARG A 100 -16.11 3.65 2.91
N VAL A 101 -16.58 4.18 1.78
CA VAL A 101 -16.93 3.37 0.60
C VAL A 101 -15.68 2.71 0.02
N ALA A 102 -14.60 3.47 -0.14
CA ALA A 102 -13.34 2.97 -0.66
C ALA A 102 -12.77 1.84 0.21
N ALA A 103 -12.90 1.93 1.54
CA ALA A 103 -12.50 0.86 2.45
C ALA A 103 -13.30 -0.43 2.28
N HIS A 104 -14.61 -0.33 1.99
CA HIS A 104 -15.42 -1.51 1.67
C HIS A 104 -15.06 -2.10 0.31
N VAL A 105 -14.84 -1.26 -0.71
CA VAL A 105 -14.40 -1.69 -2.04
C VAL A 105 -13.04 -2.41 -1.97
N ALA A 106 -12.08 -1.86 -1.21
CA ALA A 106 -10.75 -2.44 -1.04
C ALA A 106 -10.72 -3.85 -0.42
N GLN A 107 -11.82 -4.30 0.20
CA GLN A 107 -11.95 -5.64 0.78
C GLN A 107 -12.49 -6.68 -0.21
N ILE A 108 -12.97 -6.24 -1.39
CA ILE A 108 -13.60 -7.11 -2.37
C ILE A 108 -12.56 -7.37 -3.47
N GLN A 109 -12.22 -8.64 -3.67
CA GLN A 109 -11.37 -9.07 -4.78
C GLN A 109 -12.26 -9.67 -5.86
N GLN A 110 -12.46 -8.94 -6.95
CA GLN A 110 -13.32 -9.36 -8.05
C GLN A 110 -12.95 -8.60 -9.34
N ASP A 111 -12.78 -9.33 -10.45
CA ASP A 111 -12.23 -8.82 -11.72
C ASP A 111 -12.98 -7.61 -12.35
N ASN A 112 -14.23 -7.36 -11.98
CA ASN A 112 -15.05 -6.28 -12.55
C ASN A 112 -15.19 -5.09 -11.60
N LEU A 113 -14.43 -5.08 -10.50
CA LEU A 113 -14.41 -4.01 -9.52
C LEU A 113 -13.00 -3.42 -9.44
N LEU A 114 -12.95 -2.09 -9.36
CA LEU A 114 -11.69 -1.37 -9.24
C LEU A 114 -10.97 -1.71 -7.93
N ASP A 115 -9.72 -2.16 -8.03
CA ASP A 115 -8.85 -2.39 -6.87
C ASP A 115 -8.36 -1.06 -6.25
N VAL A 116 -8.77 -0.82 -5.01
CA VAL A 116 -8.33 0.34 -4.23
C VAL A 116 -7.16 -0.05 -3.33
N HIS A 117 -5.99 0.52 -3.59
CA HIS A 117 -4.77 0.24 -2.84
C HIS A 117 -4.63 1.08 -1.57
N ASN A 118 -5.04 2.35 -1.60
CA ASN A 118 -4.91 3.25 -0.45
C ASN A 118 -5.79 4.50 -0.59
N PHE A 119 -6.13 5.12 0.53
CA PHE A 119 -6.80 6.42 0.61
C PHE A 119 -6.01 7.34 1.55
N VAL A 120 -5.40 8.38 0.99
CA VAL A 120 -4.36 9.18 1.65
C VAL A 120 -4.84 10.61 1.85
N ASP A 121 -4.52 11.19 3.00
CA ASP A 121 -4.58 12.64 3.21
C ASP A 121 -3.19 13.26 2.99
N ARG A 122 -3.13 14.28 2.13
CA ARG A 122 -1.94 15.12 1.99
C ARG A 122 -2.37 16.58 2.02
N ASN A 123 -1.96 17.31 3.05
CA ASN A 123 -2.29 18.72 3.24
C ASN A 123 -3.80 18.98 3.14
N ARG A 124 -4.62 18.12 3.76
CA ARG A 124 -6.09 18.13 3.71
C ARG A 124 -6.70 17.86 2.34
N ILE A 125 -5.91 17.55 1.30
CA ILE A 125 -6.44 17.04 0.04
C ILE A 125 -6.41 15.52 0.08
N ARG A 126 -7.52 14.89 -0.30
CA ARG A 126 -7.61 13.43 -0.34
C ARG A 126 -7.18 12.91 -1.69
N LEU A 127 -6.47 11.79 -1.64
CA LEU A 127 -5.99 11.07 -2.80
C LEU A 127 -6.39 9.62 -2.66
N MET A 128 -6.78 9.00 -3.77
CA MET A 128 -7.01 7.55 -3.82
C MET A 128 -5.97 6.94 -4.75
N VAL A 129 -5.22 5.98 -4.21
CA VAL A 129 -4.32 5.11 -4.96
C VAL A 129 -5.12 3.88 -5.34
N MET A 130 -5.16 3.57 -6.62
CA MET A 130 -5.94 2.46 -7.16
C MET A 130 -5.15 1.78 -8.27
N GLU A 131 -5.56 0.58 -8.67
CA GLU A 131 -5.01 -0.05 -9.86
C GLU A 131 -5.10 0.88 -11.08
N TRP A 132 -4.13 0.75 -11.96
CA TRP A 132 -4.21 1.39 -13.27
C TRP A 132 -4.81 0.37 -14.25
N ILE A 133 -5.96 0.72 -14.82
CA ILE A 133 -6.60 -0.06 -15.88
C ILE A 133 -6.17 0.53 -17.23
N ASP A 134 -5.59 -0.30 -18.08
CA ASP A 134 -5.30 0.06 -19.47
C ASP A 134 -6.53 -0.22 -20.33
N GLY A 135 -7.23 0.84 -20.73
CA GLY A 135 -8.40 0.77 -21.59
C GLY A 135 -7.97 0.79 -23.05
N TYR A 136 -7.63 -0.37 -23.61
CA TYR A 136 -7.44 -0.55 -25.04
C TYR A 136 -8.76 -0.61 -25.80
#